data_AF-A0A8B7DSX6-F1
#
_entry.id   AF-A0A8B7DSX6-F1
#
_cell.length_a   1.000
_cell.length_b   1.000
_cell.length_c   1.000
_cell.angle_alpha   90.00
_cell.angle_beta   90.00
_cell.angle_gamma   90.00
#
_symmetry.space_group_name_H-M   'P 1'
#
loop_
_entity.id
_entity.type
_entity.pdbx_description
1 polymer ?
#
loop_
_entity_poly.entity_id
_entity_poly.type
_entity_poly.pdbx_seq_one_letter_code
_entity_poly.pdbx_strand_id
1 'polypeptide(L)'
;MLTGYKYIRFALFASGFAIAFALFYVVSPWFIHFKYCCDKEHFKVNHPLLTYDRAHLIISCVVGILFGLLVSWLYRLGIFFLGKCLGALITIVALHTTSLHQYFNSNISITILLTVSGFIFGILTWKFEKPLMILATSFIGCFAALCGVDIFLQSGFSMVVLSIILFLRDAVLVTIKSTKHIEETTLPKLHFKSDKRENETILLMSWLFISLGAAIFQFRVTAANETQGGKLCPCLNCICPCCQLFDVKKETK
;
A
#
# COMPACT_ATOMS: atom_id res chain seq x y z
N MET A 1 13.85 -13.80 9.24
CA MET A 1 13.20 -12.61 8.62
C MET A 1 12.82 -11.45 9.59
N LEU A 2 13.15 -11.44 10.89
CA LEU A 2 12.62 -10.40 11.81
C LEU A 2 13.15 -8.98 11.56
N THR A 3 14.40 -8.84 11.09
CA THR A 3 15.06 -7.54 10.93
C THR A 3 14.58 -6.78 9.69
N GLY A 4 14.34 -7.47 8.56
CA GLY A 4 13.88 -6.84 7.32
C GLY A 4 12.48 -6.23 7.42
N TYR A 5 11.56 -6.91 8.12
CA TYR A 5 10.20 -6.37 8.32
C TYR A 5 10.18 -5.11 9.19
N LYS A 6 11.06 -5.03 10.20
CA LYS A 6 11.25 -3.80 10.99
C LYS A 6 11.75 -2.64 10.12
N TYR A 7 12.62 -2.94 9.16
CA TYR A 7 13.17 -1.94 8.24
C TYR A 7 12.08 -1.31 7.35
N ILE A 8 11.10 -2.11 6.90
CA ILE A 8 10.05 -1.61 6.02
C ILE A 8 9.11 -0.66 6.75
N ARG A 9 8.75 -0.96 8.00
CA ARG A 9 8.00 -0.02 8.84
C ARG A 9 8.76 1.29 9.07
N PHE A 10 10.06 1.20 9.32
CA PHE A 10 10.90 2.39 9.49
C PHE A 10 11.03 3.20 8.20
N ALA A 11 11.19 2.53 7.05
CA ALA A 11 11.26 3.16 5.74
C ALA A 11 9.95 3.87 5.37
N LEU A 12 8.79 3.26 5.66
CA LEU A 12 7.47 3.88 5.47
C LEU A 12 7.27 5.11 6.37
N PHE A 13 7.71 5.03 7.62
CA PHE A 13 7.70 6.17 8.52
C PHE A 13 8.60 7.30 7.99
N ALA A 14 9.82 6.97 7.58
CA ALA A 14 10.80 7.93 7.08
C ALA A 14 10.35 8.59 5.77
N SER A 15 9.74 7.84 4.85
CA SER A 15 9.20 8.40 3.60
C SER A 15 8.01 9.30 3.87
N GLY A 16 7.07 8.89 4.73
CA GLY A 16 5.94 9.73 5.15
C GLY A 16 6.38 11.02 5.83
N PHE A 17 7.36 10.92 6.74
CA PHE A 17 7.98 12.07 7.41
C PHE A 17 8.63 13.02 6.39
N ALA A 18 9.47 12.51 5.49
CA ALA A 18 10.19 13.34 4.52
C ALA A 18 9.24 14.05 3.53
N ILE A 19 8.22 13.35 3.02
CA ILE A 19 7.24 13.93 2.10
C ILE A 19 6.40 15.00 2.80
N ALA A 20 5.90 14.73 4.01
CA ALA A 20 5.10 15.70 4.76
C ALA A 20 5.92 16.91 5.20
N PHE A 21 7.15 16.70 5.65
CA PHE A 21 8.09 17.76 6.01
C PHE A 21 8.37 18.66 4.79
N ALA A 22 8.72 18.07 3.64
CA ALA A 22 8.98 18.84 2.43
C ALA A 22 7.73 19.58 1.93
N LEU A 23 6.57 18.91 1.92
CA LEU A 23 5.32 19.51 1.46
C LEU A 23 4.88 20.64 2.38
N PHE A 24 4.94 20.46 3.70
CA PHE A 24 4.62 21.52 4.65
C PHE A 24 5.62 22.67 4.57
N TYR A 25 6.92 22.39 4.40
CA TYR A 25 7.94 23.42 4.24
C TYR A 25 7.69 24.29 3.00
N VAL A 26 7.33 23.70 1.86
CA VAL A 26 7.07 24.42 0.60
C VAL A 26 5.70 25.11 0.57
N VAL A 27 4.67 24.48 1.15
CA VAL A 27 3.27 24.96 1.08
C VAL A 27 2.92 25.92 2.22
N SER A 28 3.63 25.86 3.35
CA SER A 28 3.43 26.76 4.50
C SER A 28 3.40 28.26 4.14
N PRO A 29 4.27 28.81 3.27
CA PRO A 29 4.18 30.23 2.89
C PRO A 29 2.91 30.59 2.12
N TRP A 30 2.24 29.61 1.50
CA TRP A 30 1.05 29.83 0.68
C TRP A 30 -0.27 29.70 1.44
N PHE A 31 -0.34 28.78 2.41
CA PHE A 31 -1.64 28.34 2.94
C PHE A 31 -2.00 28.90 4.31
N ILE A 32 -1.01 29.34 5.10
CA ILE A 32 -1.26 29.71 6.49
C ILE A 32 -0.59 31.03 6.85
N HIS A 33 -1.36 32.12 6.77
CA HIS A 33 -1.10 33.34 7.53
C HIS A 33 -1.32 33.07 9.03
N PHE A 34 -0.55 32.16 9.63
CA PHE A 34 -0.53 32.05 11.08
C PHE A 34 0.10 33.34 11.61
N LYS A 35 -0.71 34.16 12.28
CA LYS A 35 -0.32 35.43 12.94
C LYS A 35 0.93 35.29 13.83
N TYR A 36 1.22 34.08 14.31
CA TYR A 36 2.38 33.76 15.14
C TYR A 36 3.70 33.55 14.38
N CYS A 37 3.65 33.39 13.05
CA CYS A 37 4.83 33.04 12.25
C CYS A 37 5.22 34.09 11.19
N CYS A 38 4.43 35.13 10.95
CA CYS A 38 4.71 36.12 9.88
C CYS A 38 4.62 37.59 10.34
N ASP A 39 4.46 37.86 11.63
CA ASP A 39 4.45 39.23 12.12
C ASP A 39 5.88 39.71 12.43
N LYS A 40 6.43 40.53 11.54
CA LYS A 40 7.82 41.03 11.63
C LYS A 40 8.00 42.15 12.67
N GLU A 41 6.91 42.69 13.24
CA GLU A 41 6.97 44.00 13.91
C GLU A 41 6.79 43.96 15.44
N HIS A 42 6.26 42.89 16.04
CA HIS A 42 6.00 42.86 17.48
C HIS A 42 6.93 42.00 18.35
N PHE A 43 7.87 41.22 17.79
CA PHE A 43 8.74 40.31 18.57
C PHE A 43 10.16 40.84 18.77
N LYS A 44 10.28 42.07 19.32
CA LYS A 44 11.58 42.68 19.70
C LYS A 44 11.80 42.79 21.20
N VAL A 45 11.03 42.07 22.02
CA VAL A 45 11.09 42.17 23.48
C VAL A 45 11.36 40.78 24.09
N ASN A 46 12.63 40.60 24.48
CA ASN A 46 13.14 39.75 25.57
C ASN A 46 13.59 38.28 25.37
N HIS A 47 13.70 37.73 24.15
CA HIS A 47 14.48 36.48 23.97
C HIS A 47 15.34 36.47 22.68
N PRO A 48 16.64 36.80 22.77
CA PRO A 48 17.54 36.90 21.63
C PRO A 48 18.25 35.57 21.33
N LEU A 49 17.52 34.46 21.13
CA LEU A 49 18.20 33.18 20.89
C LEU A 49 17.58 32.17 19.93
N LEU A 50 16.42 32.43 19.32
CA LEU A 50 15.95 31.59 18.22
C LEU A 50 15.51 32.44 17.04
N THR A 51 16.39 32.48 16.05
CA THR A 51 16.16 32.97 14.69
C THR A 51 14.86 32.40 14.11
N TYR A 52 14.09 33.24 13.42
CA TYR A 52 12.84 32.93 12.71
C TYR A 52 12.91 31.61 11.90
N ASP A 53 14.04 31.36 11.23
CA ASP A 53 14.28 30.15 10.46
C ASP A 53 14.22 28.86 11.29
N ARG A 54 14.57 28.92 12.58
CA ARG A 54 14.55 27.75 13.47
C ARG A 54 13.13 27.40 13.92
N ALA A 55 12.26 28.39 14.11
CA ALA A 55 10.88 28.13 14.54
C ALA A 55 10.08 27.40 13.45
N HIS A 56 10.24 27.81 12.19
CA HIS A 56 9.57 27.17 11.05
C HIS A 56 10.01 25.71 10.87
N LEU A 57 11.32 25.43 11.02
CA LEU A 57 11.86 24.08 10.97
C LEU A 57 11.31 23.17 12.07
N ILE A 58 11.17 23.69 13.30
CA ILE A 58 10.64 22.91 14.43
C ILE A 58 9.17 22.54 14.17
N ILE A 59 8.34 23.50 13.73
CA ILE A 59 6.93 23.25 13.45
C ILE A 59 6.78 22.24 12.31
N SER A 60 7.55 22.41 11.22
CA SER A 60 7.55 21.46 10.11
C SER A 60 7.99 20.05 10.55
N CYS A 61 9.00 19.95 11.43
CA CYS A 61 9.45 18.69 12.00
C CYS A 61 8.34 18.00 12.82
N VAL A 62 7.63 18.73 13.69
CA VAL A 62 6.53 18.18 14.49
C VAL A 62 5.40 17.66 13.59
N VAL A 63 5.01 18.44 12.58
CA VAL A 63 3.97 18.02 11.60
C VAL A 63 4.43 16.78 10.82
N GLY A 64 5.70 16.76 10.39
CA GLY A 64 6.30 15.59 9.73
C GLY A 64 6.24 14.33 10.59
N ILE A 65 6.59 14.43 11.89
CA ILE A 65 6.54 13.28 12.82
C ILE A 65 5.12 12.76 12.98
N LEU A 66 4.15 13.67 13.16
CA LEU A 66 2.74 13.32 13.29
C LEU A 66 2.23 12.60 12.04
N PHE A 67 2.61 13.09 10.86
CA PHE A 67 2.23 12.46 9.59
C PHE A 67 2.93 11.11 9.37
N GLY A 68 4.21 10.98 9.73
CA GLY A 68 4.91 9.69 9.68
C GLY A 68 4.25 8.62 10.56
N LEU A 69 3.83 9.00 11.78
CA LEU A 69 3.06 8.14 12.68
C LEU A 69 1.71 7.76 12.07
N LEU A 70 1.00 8.73 11.49
CA LEU A 70 -0.28 8.51 10.82
C LEU A 70 -0.15 7.52 9.67
N VAL A 71 0.85 7.68 8.80
CA VAL A 71 1.13 6.77 7.67
C VAL A 71 1.41 5.35 8.15
N SER A 72 2.18 5.21 9.24
CA SER A 72 2.48 3.90 9.84
C SER A 72 1.22 3.20 10.35
N TRP A 73 0.28 3.98 10.92
CA TRP A 73 -1.01 3.46 11.37
C TRP A 73 -1.93 3.10 10.20
N LEU A 74 -1.94 3.96 9.18
CA LEU A 74 -2.72 3.78 7.96
C LEU A 74 -2.28 2.55 7.17
N TYR A 75 -0.99 2.21 7.17
CA TYR A 75 -0.47 0.98 6.57
C TYR A 75 -1.12 -0.26 7.18
N ARG A 76 -1.22 -0.32 8.52
CA ARG A 76 -1.83 -1.45 9.22
C ARG A 76 -3.33 -1.54 8.94
N LEU A 77 -4.03 -0.41 8.92
CA LEU A 77 -5.44 -0.32 8.53
C LEU A 77 -5.66 -0.74 7.08
N GLY A 78 -4.81 -0.32 6.16
CA GLY A 78 -4.92 -0.62 4.74
C GLY A 78 -4.87 -2.13 4.46
N ILE A 79 -3.96 -2.84 5.11
CA ILE A 79 -3.84 -4.31 4.98
C ILE A 79 -5.10 -5.01 5.50
N PHE A 80 -5.69 -4.51 6.58
CA PHE A 80 -6.96 -5.04 7.10
C PHE A 80 -8.12 -4.82 6.13
N PHE A 81 -8.23 -3.62 5.54
CA PHE A 81 -9.25 -3.33 4.52
C PHE A 81 -9.08 -4.17 3.25
N LEU A 82 -7.83 -4.39 2.80
CA LEU A 82 -7.55 -5.28 1.67
C LEU A 82 -8.04 -6.70 1.94
N GLY A 83 -7.78 -7.23 3.14
CA GLY A 83 -8.27 -8.55 3.55
C GLY A 83 -9.81 -8.62 3.56
N LYS A 84 -10.48 -7.58 4.08
CA LYS A 84 -11.95 -7.49 4.05
C LYS A 84 -12.50 -7.48 2.63
N CYS A 85 -11.92 -6.70 1.72
CA CYS A 85 -12.33 -6.66 0.32
C CYS A 85 -12.15 -8.02 -0.37
N LEU A 86 -11.03 -8.71 -0.10
CA LEU A 86 -10.78 -10.04 -0.66
C LEU A 86 -11.81 -11.07 -0.17
N GLY A 87 -12.09 -11.10 1.13
CA GLY A 87 -13.10 -11.99 1.70
C GLY A 87 -14.51 -11.72 1.16
N ALA A 88 -14.86 -10.45 0.98
CA ALA A 88 -16.12 -10.05 0.37
C ALA A 88 -16.22 -10.56 -1.08
N LEU A 89 -15.16 -10.39 -1.87
CA LEU A 89 -15.11 -10.82 -3.27
C LEU A 89 -15.26 -12.35 -3.38
N ILE A 90 -14.54 -13.12 -2.56
CA ILE A 90 -14.65 -14.58 -2.53
C ILE A 90 -16.08 -15.01 -2.21
N THR A 91 -16.73 -14.33 -1.28
CA THR A 91 -18.11 -14.64 -0.89
C THR A 91 -19.09 -14.35 -2.02
N ILE A 92 -18.93 -13.23 -2.73
CA ILE A 92 -19.76 -12.89 -3.89
C ILE A 92 -19.59 -13.94 -5.00
N VAL A 93 -18.35 -14.32 -5.30
CA VAL A 93 -18.06 -15.34 -6.30
C VAL A 93 -18.66 -16.68 -5.88
N ALA A 94 -18.51 -17.09 -4.62
CA ALA A 94 -19.10 -18.31 -4.10
C ALA A 94 -20.64 -18.29 -4.19
N LEU A 95 -21.29 -17.16 -3.87
CA LEU A 95 -22.75 -17.01 -4.01
C LEU A 95 -23.22 -17.10 -5.46
N HIS A 96 -22.38 -16.71 -6.43
CA HIS A 96 -22.71 -16.78 -7.86
C HIS A 96 -22.42 -18.17 -8.46
N THR A 97 -21.32 -18.82 -8.07
CA THR A 97 -20.91 -20.13 -8.61
C THR A 97 -21.67 -21.28 -7.97
N THR A 98 -21.95 -21.19 -6.66
CA THR A 98 -22.78 -22.17 -5.96
C THR A 98 -24.19 -21.61 -5.91
N SER A 99 -25.20 -22.40 -6.26
CA SER A 99 -26.64 -22.04 -6.20
C SER A 99 -27.18 -21.74 -4.78
N LEU A 100 -26.30 -21.37 -3.84
CA LEU A 100 -26.56 -20.92 -2.48
C LEU A 100 -27.50 -19.72 -2.42
N HIS A 101 -27.67 -18.99 -3.52
CA HIS A 101 -28.68 -17.93 -3.60
C HIS A 101 -30.10 -18.45 -3.33
N GLN A 102 -30.40 -19.72 -3.63
CA GLN A 102 -31.70 -20.33 -3.30
C GLN A 102 -31.90 -20.55 -1.79
N TYR A 103 -30.83 -20.75 -1.01
CA TYR A 103 -30.91 -20.95 0.43
C TYR A 103 -30.98 -19.63 1.21
N PHE A 104 -30.36 -18.57 0.68
CA PHE A 104 -30.35 -17.24 1.30
C PHE A 104 -31.21 -16.26 0.49
N ASN A 105 -32.52 -16.27 0.76
CA ASN A 105 -33.47 -15.38 0.09
C ASN A 105 -33.60 -14.00 0.77
N SER A 106 -33.03 -13.83 1.98
CA SER A 106 -33.08 -12.55 2.71
C SER A 106 -31.81 -11.73 2.48
N ASN A 107 -31.98 -10.50 1.98
CA ASN A 107 -30.90 -9.52 1.78
C ASN A 107 -30.05 -9.33 3.05
N ILE A 108 -30.69 -9.39 4.22
CA ILE A 108 -30.03 -9.22 5.52
C ILE A 108 -29.04 -10.35 5.79
N SER A 109 -29.40 -11.58 5.43
CA SER A 109 -28.54 -12.75 5.64
C SER A 109 -27.30 -12.72 4.74
N ILE A 110 -27.45 -12.24 3.50
CA ILE A 110 -26.33 -12.07 2.56
C ILE A 110 -25.38 -10.97 3.07
N THR A 111 -25.91 -9.84 3.56
CA THR A 111 -25.08 -8.77 4.12
C THR A 111 -24.32 -9.22 5.37
N ILE A 112 -24.95 -9.99 6.26
CA ILE A 112 -24.29 -10.53 7.45
C ILE A 112 -23.19 -11.52 7.03
N LEU A 113 -23.49 -12.44 6.11
CA LEU A 113 -22.52 -13.41 5.61
C LEU A 113 -21.29 -12.70 5.01
N LEU A 114 -21.50 -11.68 4.17
CA LEU A 114 -20.46 -10.88 3.55
C LEU A 114 -19.60 -10.12 4.57
N THR A 115 -20.25 -9.56 5.59
CA THR A 115 -19.58 -8.80 6.64
C THR A 115 -18.72 -9.70 7.51
N VAL A 116 -19.26 -10.86 7.92
CA VAL A 116 -18.58 -11.84 8.77
C VAL A 116 -17.43 -12.49 8.02
N SER A 117 -17.64 -12.96 6.79
CA SER A 117 -16.57 -13.55 5.98
C SER A 117 -15.46 -12.54 5.71
N GLY A 118 -15.81 -11.31 5.33
CA GLY A 118 -14.85 -10.22 5.16
C GLY A 118 -14.05 -9.96 6.43
N PHE A 119 -14.69 -9.93 7.60
CA PHE A 119 -14.00 -9.73 8.88
C PHE A 119 -13.03 -10.87 9.22
N ILE A 120 -13.44 -12.13 8.99
CA ILE A 120 -12.58 -13.31 9.18
C ILE A 120 -11.35 -13.23 8.27
N PHE A 121 -11.53 -12.93 6.98
CA PHE A 121 -10.41 -12.76 6.06
C PHE A 121 -9.54 -11.56 6.45
N GLY A 122 -10.13 -10.45 6.91
CA GLY A 122 -9.38 -9.30 7.43
C GLY A 122 -8.48 -9.64 8.62
N ILE A 123 -8.98 -10.43 9.58
CA ILE A 123 -8.17 -10.93 10.71
C ILE A 123 -7.10 -11.91 10.22
N LEU A 124 -7.45 -12.80 9.30
CA LEU A 124 -6.52 -13.79 8.76
C LEU A 124 -5.36 -13.10 8.04
N THR A 125 -5.65 -12.03 7.30
CA THR A 125 -4.65 -11.20 6.62
C THR A 125 -3.64 -10.58 7.59
N TRP A 126 -4.03 -10.27 8.85
CA TRP A 126 -3.08 -9.82 9.87
C TRP A 126 -1.98 -10.86 10.12
N LYS A 127 -2.31 -12.16 10.13
CA LYS A 127 -1.29 -13.22 10.27
C LYS A 127 -0.43 -13.38 9.02
N PHE A 128 -0.97 -13.07 7.84
CA PHE A 128 -0.30 -13.18 6.55
C PHE A 128 0.31 -11.86 6.05
N GLU A 129 0.62 -10.94 6.95
CA GLU A 129 1.17 -9.62 6.58
C GLU A 129 2.47 -9.73 5.77
N LYS A 130 3.35 -10.67 6.14
CA LYS A 130 4.64 -10.90 5.47
C LYS A 130 4.49 -11.35 4.01
N PRO A 131 3.79 -12.46 3.69
CA PRO A 131 3.63 -12.89 2.30
C PRO A 131 2.84 -11.90 1.47
N LEU A 132 1.86 -11.21 2.07
CA LEU A 132 1.05 -10.23 1.35
C LEU A 132 1.88 -9.03 0.89
N MET A 133 2.83 -8.58 1.70
CA MET A 133 3.75 -7.52 1.30
C MET A 133 4.66 -7.96 0.13
N ILE A 134 5.23 -9.17 0.18
CA ILE A 134 6.06 -9.71 -0.91
C ILE A 134 5.24 -9.76 -2.20
N LEU A 135 4.01 -10.28 -2.10
CA LEU A 135 3.08 -10.33 -3.23
C LEU A 135 2.82 -8.92 -3.79
N ALA A 136 2.45 -7.96 -2.94
CA ALA A 136 2.22 -6.58 -3.38
C ALA A 136 3.44 -5.98 -4.10
N THR A 137 4.64 -6.13 -3.54
CA THR A 137 5.87 -5.59 -4.17
C THR A 137 6.18 -6.25 -5.51
N SER A 138 5.91 -7.55 -5.65
CA SER A 138 6.09 -8.28 -6.90
C SER A 138 5.09 -7.83 -7.98
N PHE A 139 3.82 -7.63 -7.60
CA PHE A 139 2.79 -7.12 -8.49
C PHE A 139 3.09 -5.69 -8.96
N ILE A 140 3.47 -4.78 -8.05
CA ILE A 140 3.86 -3.41 -8.41
C ILE A 140 5.08 -3.43 -9.33
N GLY A 141 6.11 -4.24 -9.03
CA GLY A 141 7.31 -4.32 -9.86
C GLY A 141 7.03 -4.86 -11.27
N CYS A 142 6.21 -5.92 -11.37
CA CYS A 142 5.80 -6.48 -12.66
C CYS A 142 4.93 -5.50 -13.45
N PHE A 143 4.00 -4.82 -12.77
CA PHE A 143 3.19 -3.76 -13.36
C PHE A 143 4.04 -2.62 -13.91
N ALA A 144 5.02 -2.12 -13.14
CA ALA A 144 5.93 -1.06 -13.59
C ALA A 144 6.76 -1.50 -14.81
N ALA A 145 7.24 -2.75 -14.84
CA ALA A 145 7.94 -3.30 -15.99
C ALA A 145 7.06 -3.36 -17.24
N LEU A 146 5.81 -3.83 -17.10
CA LEU A 146 4.86 -3.86 -18.22
C LEU A 146 4.47 -2.47 -18.70
N CYS A 147 4.27 -1.50 -17.81
CA CYS A 147 4.07 -0.11 -18.20
C CYS A 147 5.28 0.43 -18.97
N GLY A 148 6.49 0.10 -18.55
CA GLY A 148 7.70 0.44 -19.29
C GLY A 148 7.70 -0.14 -20.70
N VAL A 149 7.41 -1.44 -20.84
CA VAL A 149 7.30 -2.12 -22.14
C VAL A 149 6.18 -1.53 -23.00
N ASP A 150 5.03 -1.19 -22.40
CA ASP A 150 3.88 -0.60 -23.11
C ASP A 150 4.22 0.78 -23.70
N ILE A 151 5.08 1.56 -23.05
CA ILE A 151 5.55 2.84 -23.61
C ILE A 151 6.39 2.64 -24.88
N PHE A 152 7.14 1.55 -24.98
CA PHE A 152 7.97 1.26 -26.17
C PHE A 152 7.21 0.52 -27.28
N LEU A 153 6.34 -0.43 -26.91
CA LEU A 153 5.63 -1.28 -27.86
C LEU A 153 4.22 -0.80 -28.19
N GLN A 154 3.71 0.20 -27.46
CA GLN A 154 2.36 0.76 -27.62
C GLN A 154 1.27 -0.33 -27.64
N SER A 155 1.41 -1.33 -26.75
CA SER A 155 0.61 -2.55 -26.72
C SER A 155 -0.85 -2.35 -26.29
N GLY A 156 -1.19 -1.17 -25.77
CA GLY A 156 -2.53 -0.82 -25.30
C GLY A 156 -2.81 -1.24 -23.85
N PHE A 157 -1.81 -1.78 -23.15
CA PHE A 157 -1.95 -2.23 -21.76
C PHE A 157 -2.35 -1.07 -20.83
N SER A 158 -1.78 0.12 -21.02
CA SER A 158 -2.11 1.31 -20.24
C SER A 158 -3.60 1.70 -20.34
N MET A 159 -4.24 1.50 -21.50
CA MET A 159 -5.67 1.77 -21.68
C MET A 159 -6.55 0.81 -20.88
N VAL A 160 -6.19 -0.47 -20.86
CA VAL A 160 -6.90 -1.49 -20.07
C VAL A 160 -6.80 -1.16 -18.58
N VAL A 161 -5.59 -0.83 -18.12
CA VAL A 161 -5.35 -0.45 -16.73
C VAL A 161 -6.14 0.80 -16.36
N LEU A 162 -6.12 1.83 -17.21
CA LEU A 162 -6.87 3.06 -17.00
C LEU A 162 -8.37 2.77 -16.89
N SER A 163 -8.91 1.92 -17.76
CA SER A 163 -10.31 1.49 -17.72
C SER A 163 -10.67 0.82 -16.37
N ILE A 164 -9.80 -0.07 -15.88
CA ILE A 164 -9.98 -0.73 -14.58
C ILE A 164 -9.94 0.28 -13.43
N ILE A 165 -9.00 1.24 -13.46
CA ILE A 165 -8.89 2.28 -12.43
C ILE A 165 -10.14 3.16 -12.41
N LEU A 166 -10.63 3.58 -13.57
CA LEU A 166 -11.85 4.37 -13.69
C LEU A 166 -13.07 3.58 -13.17
N PHE A 167 -13.16 2.30 -13.53
CA PHE A 167 -14.20 1.41 -13.00
C PHE A 167 -14.15 1.31 -11.46
N LEU A 168 -12.96 1.13 -10.89
CA LEU A 168 -12.78 1.03 -9.45
C LEU A 168 -13.16 2.34 -8.75
N ARG A 169 -12.77 3.48 -9.34
CA ARG A 169 -13.14 4.82 -8.85
C ARG A 169 -14.65 5.00 -8.83
N ASP A 170 -15.32 4.62 -9.90
CA ASP A 170 -16.77 4.77 -10.01
C ASP A 170 -17.49 3.85 -9.02
N ALA A 171 -17.07 2.60 -8.87
CA ALA A 171 -17.61 1.68 -7.88
C ALA A 171 -17.44 2.21 -6.43
N VAL A 172 -16.28 2.77 -6.10
CA VAL A 172 -16.01 3.37 -4.79
C VAL A 172 -16.85 4.64 -4.57
N LEU A 173 -16.93 5.52 -5.58
CA LEU A 173 -17.74 6.73 -5.49
C LEU A 173 -19.22 6.43 -5.31
N VAL A 174 -19.75 5.41 -6.01
CA VAL A 174 -21.13 4.94 -5.81
C VAL A 174 -21.32 4.46 -4.36
N THR A 175 -20.38 3.70 -3.82
CA THR A 175 -20.45 3.21 -2.43
C THR A 175 -20.44 4.36 -1.41
N ILE A 176 -19.57 5.35 -1.60
CA ILE A 176 -19.47 6.53 -0.72
C ILE A 176 -20.73 7.40 -0.82
N LYS A 177 -21.23 7.62 -2.05
CA LYS A 177 -22.44 8.42 -2.29
C LYS A 177 -23.68 7.73 -1.73
N SER A 178 -23.76 6.40 -1.86
CA SER A 178 -24.85 5.59 -1.31
C SER A 178 -24.82 5.55 0.22
N THR A 179 -23.66 5.71 0.86
CA THR A 179 -23.56 5.83 2.33
C THR A 179 -24.21 7.11 2.86
N LYS A 180 -24.38 8.16 2.03
CA LYS A 180 -25.11 9.39 2.41
C LYS A 180 -26.62 9.33 2.19
N HIS A 181 -27.11 8.35 1.41
CA HIS A 181 -28.52 8.13 1.15
C HIS A 181 -28.84 6.65 1.42
N ILE A 182 -28.92 6.28 2.70
CA ILE A 182 -29.39 4.96 3.13
C ILE A 182 -30.92 4.99 3.08
N GLU A 183 -31.49 4.91 1.88
CA GLU A 183 -32.83 4.34 1.67
C GLU A 183 -33.00 4.01 0.18
N GLU A 184 -33.47 2.79 -0.07
CA GLU A 184 -33.75 2.17 -1.38
C GLU A 184 -32.57 1.78 -2.29
N THR A 185 -32.07 0.60 -1.94
CA THR A 185 -31.72 -0.51 -2.83
C THR A 185 -32.28 -0.43 -4.27
N THR A 186 -31.42 -0.04 -5.21
CA THR A 186 -31.30 -0.77 -6.48
C THR A 186 -29.84 -0.89 -6.82
N LEU A 187 -29.35 -2.13 -6.75
CA LEU A 187 -28.00 -2.53 -7.15
C LEU A 187 -27.79 -2.00 -8.58
N PRO A 188 -26.85 -1.08 -8.84
CA PRO A 188 -26.66 -0.57 -10.20
C PRO A 188 -26.31 -1.78 -11.06
N LYS A 189 -27.20 -2.11 -12.00
CA LYS A 189 -26.92 -3.09 -13.05
C LYS A 189 -25.79 -2.51 -13.87
N LEU A 190 -24.55 -2.84 -13.47
CA LEU A 190 -23.37 -2.60 -14.26
C LEU A 190 -23.49 -3.45 -15.53
N HIS A 191 -24.03 -2.82 -16.57
CA HIS A 191 -23.93 -3.34 -17.91
C HIS A 191 -22.46 -3.25 -18.32
N PHE A 192 -21.72 -4.33 -18.08
CA PHE A 192 -20.44 -4.55 -18.72
C PHE A 192 -20.69 -4.64 -20.22
N LYS A 193 -20.51 -3.51 -20.93
CA LYS A 193 -20.37 -3.52 -22.38
C LYS A 193 -19.00 -4.14 -22.66
N SER A 194 -18.96 -5.47 -22.57
CA SER A 194 -17.83 -6.30 -22.96
C SER A 194 -17.71 -6.21 -24.48
N ASP A 195 -17.15 -5.11 -24.98
CA ASP A 195 -16.56 -5.12 -26.31
C ASP A 195 -15.29 -5.97 -26.20
N LYS A 196 -15.48 -7.27 -26.40
CA LYS A 196 -14.60 -8.34 -25.96
C LYS A 196 -13.39 -8.39 -26.90
N ARG A 197 -12.40 -7.54 -26.66
CA ARG A 197 -11.12 -7.61 -27.36
C ARG A 197 -10.29 -8.74 -26.72
N GLU A 198 -10.34 -9.94 -27.30
CA GLU A 198 -9.70 -11.16 -26.78
C GLU A 198 -8.20 -10.99 -26.47
N ASN A 199 -7.52 -10.05 -27.13
CA ASN A 199 -6.11 -9.77 -26.89
C ASN A 199 -5.84 -9.08 -25.53
N GLU A 200 -6.79 -8.31 -25.01
CA GLU A 200 -6.62 -7.55 -23.76
C GLU A 200 -6.68 -8.47 -22.53
N THR A 201 -7.53 -9.50 -22.57
CA THR A 201 -7.62 -10.48 -21.48
C THR A 201 -6.37 -11.35 -21.39
N ILE A 202 -5.76 -11.68 -22.53
CA ILE A 202 -4.52 -12.48 -22.58
C ILE A 202 -3.37 -11.72 -21.91
N LEU A 203 -3.22 -10.42 -22.18
CA LEU A 203 -2.19 -9.58 -21.55
C LEU A 203 -2.37 -9.50 -20.04
N LEU A 204 -3.61 -9.35 -19.57
CA LEU A 204 -3.92 -9.26 -18.14
C LEU A 204 -3.67 -10.59 -17.42
N MET A 205 -4.05 -11.70 -18.04
CA MET A 205 -3.76 -13.04 -17.49
C MET A 205 -2.25 -13.31 -17.48
N SER A 206 -1.53 -12.95 -18.54
CA SER A 206 -0.07 -13.06 -18.60
C SER A 206 0.61 -12.27 -17.47
N TRP A 207 0.18 -11.02 -17.23
CA TRP A 207 0.66 -10.22 -16.10
C TRP A 207 0.42 -10.89 -14.74
N LEU A 208 -0.77 -11.44 -14.52
CA LEU A 208 -1.11 -12.17 -13.30
C LEU A 208 -0.21 -13.41 -13.12
N PHE A 209 0.01 -14.18 -14.17
CA PHE A 209 0.87 -15.38 -14.11
C PHE A 209 2.33 -15.02 -13.83
N ILE A 210 2.88 -14.00 -14.50
CA ILE A 210 4.26 -13.54 -14.28
C ILE A 210 4.42 -13.03 -12.84
N SER A 211 3.47 -12.22 -12.36
CA SER A 211 3.48 -11.70 -10.98
C SER A 211 3.39 -12.82 -9.95
N LEU A 212 2.52 -13.81 -10.18
CA LEU A 212 2.38 -14.97 -9.29
C LEU A 212 3.64 -15.84 -9.28
N GLY A 213 4.24 -16.09 -10.45
CA GLY A 213 5.49 -16.84 -10.59
C GLY A 213 6.65 -16.16 -9.86
N ALA A 214 6.79 -14.83 -10.02
CA ALA A 214 7.79 -14.05 -9.31
C ALA A 214 7.60 -14.08 -7.79
N ALA A 215 6.35 -13.99 -7.32
CA ALA A 215 6.02 -14.08 -5.90
C ALA A 215 6.36 -15.47 -5.32
N ILE A 216 6.02 -16.56 -6.02
CA ILE A 216 6.35 -17.93 -5.60
C ILE A 216 7.87 -18.13 -5.56
N PHE A 217 8.59 -17.65 -6.58
CA PHE A 217 10.05 -17.73 -6.63
C PHE A 217 10.69 -17.00 -5.45
N GLN A 218 10.28 -15.75 -5.19
CA GLN A 218 10.74 -14.99 -4.02
C GLN A 218 10.42 -15.73 -2.72
N PHE A 219 9.23 -16.33 -2.59
CA PHE A 219 8.87 -17.08 -1.40
C PHE A 219 9.76 -18.31 -1.18
N ARG A 220 10.07 -19.06 -2.25
CA ARG A 220 10.96 -20.22 -2.21
C ARG A 220 12.39 -19.84 -1.81
N VAL A 221 12.95 -18.81 -2.44
CA VAL A 221 14.29 -18.30 -2.11
C VAL A 221 14.35 -17.84 -0.66
N THR A 222 13.33 -17.11 -0.21
CA THR A 222 13.33 -16.58 1.16
C THR A 222 13.12 -17.69 2.20
N ALA A 223 12.32 -18.71 1.90
CA ALA A 223 12.15 -19.89 2.76
C ALA A 223 13.44 -20.73 2.87
N ALA A 224 14.18 -20.90 1.77
CA ALA A 224 15.46 -21.61 1.76
C ALA A 224 16.52 -20.92 2.64
N ASN A 225 16.54 -19.58 2.64
CA ASN A 225 17.47 -18.81 3.47
C ASN A 225 17.15 -18.90 4.98
N GLU A 226 15.89 -19.09 5.38
CA GLU A 226 15.57 -19.29 6.80
C GLU A 226 16.05 -20.65 7.33
N THR A 227 16.02 -21.70 6.50
CA THR A 227 16.55 -23.01 6.90
C THR A 227 18.07 -23.04 7.07
N GLN A 228 18.81 -22.14 6.42
CA GLN A 228 20.27 -22.05 6.58
C GLN A 228 20.71 -21.13 7.73
N GLY A 229 19.89 -20.17 8.16
CA GLY A 229 20.20 -19.24 9.25
C GLY A 229 20.34 -19.88 10.66
N GLY A 230 19.97 -21.14 10.83
CA GLY A 230 20.21 -21.93 12.05
C GLY A 230 21.57 -22.64 12.08
N LYS A 231 22.28 -22.68 10.94
CA LYS A 231 23.69 -23.04 10.89
C LYS A 231 24.44 -21.75 10.62
N LEU A 232 24.61 -20.91 11.65
CA LEU A 232 25.76 -20.00 11.65
C LEU A 232 26.96 -20.87 11.31
N CYS A 233 27.58 -20.61 10.15
CA CYS A 233 28.82 -21.24 9.80
C CYS A 233 29.75 -21.19 11.03
N PRO A 234 30.36 -22.31 11.47
CA PRO A 234 31.46 -22.30 12.42
C PRO A 234 32.74 -21.70 11.78
N CYS A 235 32.59 -20.68 10.94
CA CYS A 235 33.65 -20.00 10.22
C CYS A 235 34.06 -18.70 10.89
N LEU A 236 33.66 -18.45 12.16
CA LEU A 236 34.22 -17.34 12.95
C LEU A 236 35.74 -17.50 13.18
N ASN A 237 36.34 -18.62 12.76
CA ASN A 237 37.78 -18.86 12.82
C ASN A 237 38.44 -19.12 11.45
N CYS A 238 37.73 -18.94 10.35
CA CYS A 238 38.34 -19.05 9.02
C CYS A 238 38.46 -17.66 8.40
N ILE A 239 39.69 -17.15 8.41
CA ILE A 239 40.15 -15.99 7.65
C ILE A 239 39.91 -16.30 6.16
N CYS A 240 38.75 -15.91 5.65
CA CYS A 240 38.37 -16.09 4.26
C CYS A 240 38.16 -14.70 3.63
N PRO A 241 38.80 -14.39 2.49
CA PRO A 241 38.86 -13.04 1.92
C PRO A 241 37.49 -12.50 1.40
N CYS A 242 36.42 -13.29 1.42
CA CYS A 242 35.09 -12.82 1.02
C CYS A 242 34.36 -11.95 2.07
N CYS A 243 34.81 -11.92 3.33
CA CYS A 243 34.14 -11.13 4.38
C CYS A 243 34.55 -9.64 4.42
N GLN A 244 35.56 -9.22 3.65
CA GLN A 244 36.00 -7.81 3.68
C GLN A 244 35.17 -6.85 2.82
N LEU A 245 34.19 -7.33 2.04
CA LEU A 245 33.44 -6.43 1.15
C LEU A 245 32.24 -5.71 1.79
N PHE A 246 31.88 -6.03 3.04
CA PHE A 246 30.74 -5.39 3.73
C PHE A 246 31.12 -4.42 4.85
N ASP A 247 32.42 -4.18 5.09
CA ASP A 247 32.92 -3.32 6.17
C ASP A 247 33.59 -2.03 5.65
N VAL A 248 33.06 -1.46 4.56
CA VAL A 248 33.52 -0.17 4.01
C VAL A 248 32.35 0.81 3.86
N LYS A 249 31.67 1.12 4.98
CA LYS A 249 30.96 2.41 5.11
C LYS A 249 30.62 2.78 6.56
N LYS A 250 31.61 2.72 7.45
CA LYS A 250 31.65 3.50 8.68
C LYS A 250 33.02 4.14 8.78
N GLU A 251 33.18 5.26 8.09
CA GLU A 251 34.05 6.38 8.48
C GLU A 251 34.05 7.44 7.37
N THR A 252 34.19 8.70 7.78
CA THR A 252 34.05 9.97 7.04
C THR A 252 32.57 10.39 6.84
N LYS A 253 32.06 11.46 7.44
CA LYS A 253 32.64 12.64 8.10
C LYS A 253 31.61 13.23 9.08
#